data_AF-A0ABD3R221-F1
#
_entry.id   AF-A0ABD3R221-F1
#
_cell.length_a   1.000
_cell.length_b   1.000
_cell.length_c   1.000
_cell.angle_alpha   90.00
_cell.angle_beta   90.00
_cell.angle_gamma   90.00
#
_symmetry.space_group_name_H-M   'P 1'
#
loop_
_entity.id
_entity.type
_entity.pdbx_description
1 polymer ?
#
loop_
_entity_poly.entity_id
_entity_poly.type
_entity_poly.pdbx_seq_one_letter_code
_entity_poly.pdbx_strand_id
1 'polypeptide(L)'
;MQPREQNIPSGQLPAESASVLSTPKSTIASTKPIEGISISTSDYEGDRANSRTDEVHSEAVDEMQSPHPAQQQHLSKSRQYYRDMMLGVNDGLVSTFLLVVGVAGGGMDVTGVLLTSIAGAVAGAISMFAGEFVATKSQNEVMTGEIKLEREHIKEYHAEEVQELAHLLTVIGIPDSSVTSRKSRPTNEINYSTETESKQIRRNMINYYASNPDALLKIMIALEFGVIDQEVRSPVVAGATSFVSFLLGSLPSVLPFAFVPDVTMGLIISGVATGLGLLVVGAVKSVATRGSMWLAALENLFITAVGSGVAYGIGVGFESLVGDEVPLG
;
A
#
# COMPACT_ATOMS: atom_id res chain seq x y z
N MET A 1 34.13 15.94 -45.71
CA MET A 1 32.76 15.66 -45.20
C MET A 1 32.57 16.48 -43.93
N GLN A 2 31.79 17.56 -44.02
CA GLN A 2 31.38 18.39 -42.89
C GLN A 2 30.00 17.92 -42.39
N PRO A 3 29.68 17.98 -41.09
CA PRO A 3 28.32 17.74 -40.61
C PRO A 3 27.44 18.99 -40.77
N ARG A 4 26.21 18.79 -41.25
CA ARG A 4 25.16 19.81 -41.39
C ARG A 4 24.68 20.29 -40.02
N GLU A 5 24.70 21.61 -39.81
CA GLU A 5 23.88 22.30 -38.81
C GLU A 5 22.40 22.18 -39.20
N GLN A 6 21.56 21.70 -38.28
CA GLN A 6 20.11 21.83 -38.38
C GLN A 6 19.65 23.04 -37.58
N ASN A 7 19.14 24.01 -38.32
CA ASN A 7 18.57 25.27 -37.86
C ASN A 7 17.08 25.03 -37.53
N ILE A 8 16.68 25.16 -36.26
CA ILE A 8 15.27 25.05 -35.84
C ILE A 8 14.75 26.46 -35.51
N PRO A 9 13.64 26.92 -36.11
CA PRO A 9 13.13 28.28 -35.93
C PRO A 9 12.43 28.47 -34.57
N SER A 10 12.66 29.64 -33.98
CA SER A 10 12.03 30.12 -32.74
C SER A 10 10.53 30.35 -32.93
N GLY A 11 9.70 29.53 -32.29
CA GLY A 11 8.24 29.68 -32.24
C GLY A 11 7.78 30.08 -30.84
N GLN A 12 7.07 31.20 -30.75
CA GLN A 12 6.42 31.76 -29.55
C GLN A 12 5.39 30.80 -28.93
N LEU A 13 5.43 30.66 -27.61
CA LEU A 13 4.36 30.05 -26.82
C LEU A 13 3.38 31.14 -26.33
N PRO A 14 2.05 31.00 -26.50
CA PRO A 14 1.07 31.97 -26.03
C PRO A 14 0.78 31.81 -24.53
N ALA A 15 0.51 32.95 -23.89
CA ALA A 15 0.13 33.10 -22.49
C ALA A 15 -1.40 33.15 -22.33
N GLU A 16 -1.97 32.29 -21.48
CA GLU A 16 -3.26 32.39 -20.74
C GLU A 16 -3.57 30.95 -20.25
N SER A 17 -4.11 30.65 -19.07
CA SER A 17 -4.74 31.40 -17.99
C SER A 17 -4.83 30.43 -16.80
N ALA A 18 -4.34 30.84 -15.63
CA ALA A 18 -4.45 30.05 -14.40
C ALA A 18 -5.87 30.18 -13.80
N SER A 19 -6.66 29.11 -13.83
CA SER A 19 -7.93 29.01 -13.10
C SER A 19 -7.74 28.26 -11.78
N VAL A 20 -7.98 29.01 -10.71
CA VAL A 20 -7.99 28.66 -9.28
C VAL A 20 -8.99 27.54 -8.98
N LEU A 21 -8.57 26.49 -8.28
CA LEU A 21 -9.48 25.59 -7.55
C LEU A 21 -9.18 25.68 -6.05
N SER A 22 -10.20 26.09 -5.32
CA SER A 22 -10.25 26.42 -3.89
C SER A 22 -9.97 25.22 -2.98
N THR A 23 -9.05 25.38 -2.03
CA THR A 23 -8.90 24.49 -0.87
C THR A 23 -9.90 24.87 0.24
N PRO A 24 -10.45 23.90 1.00
CA PRO A 24 -11.34 24.19 2.12
C PRO A 24 -10.55 24.76 3.31
N LYS A 25 -11.12 25.78 3.97
CA LYS A 25 -10.58 26.39 5.20
C LYS A 25 -10.46 25.34 6.31
N SER A 26 -9.21 25.01 6.68
CA SER A 26 -8.91 24.34 7.94
C SER A 26 -8.89 25.39 9.06
N THR A 27 -9.88 25.34 9.94
CA THR A 27 -9.90 26.10 11.19
C THR A 27 -8.91 25.45 12.15
N ILE A 28 -7.70 26.02 12.26
CA ILE A 28 -6.70 25.59 13.25
C ILE A 28 -7.13 26.13 14.61
N ALA A 29 -7.48 25.23 15.53
CA ALA A 29 -7.76 25.57 16.91
C ALA A 29 -6.46 26.02 17.61
N SER A 30 -6.54 27.16 18.30
CA SER A 30 -5.48 27.78 19.10
C SER A 30 -4.95 26.83 20.17
N THR A 31 -3.75 26.29 19.98
CA THR A 31 -2.99 25.61 21.04
C THR A 31 -2.25 26.63 21.91
N LYS A 32 -2.33 26.47 23.23
CA LYS A 32 -1.64 27.33 24.20
C LYS A 32 -0.12 27.12 24.11
N PRO A 33 0.71 28.12 24.46
CA PRO A 33 2.16 27.97 24.51
C PRO A 33 2.55 26.95 25.58
N ILE A 34 3.55 26.11 25.29
CA ILE A 34 4.20 25.26 26.29
C ILE A 34 5.17 26.16 27.06
N GLU A 35 4.81 26.54 28.29
CA GLU A 35 5.72 27.17 29.23
C GLU A 35 6.65 26.11 29.84
N GLY A 36 7.96 26.39 29.89
CA GLY A 36 8.85 25.74 30.88
C GLY A 36 10.03 24.89 30.39
N ILE A 37 10.67 25.18 29.25
CA ILE A 37 12.00 24.60 28.97
C ILE A 37 13.05 25.72 28.94
N SER A 38 13.69 25.96 30.09
CA SER A 38 14.92 26.74 30.19
C SER A 38 16.11 25.78 30.25
N ILE A 39 16.89 25.68 29.18
CA ILE A 39 18.16 24.97 29.21
C ILE A 39 19.23 26.01 29.53
N SER A 40 19.68 26.03 30.79
CA SER A 40 20.81 26.84 31.22
C SER A 40 22.10 26.20 30.72
N THR A 41 22.73 26.83 29.73
CA THR A 41 24.11 26.51 29.31
C THR A 41 25.08 27.35 30.14
N SER A 42 25.36 26.93 31.37
CA SER A 42 26.51 27.39 32.12
C SER A 42 27.05 26.23 32.95
N ASP A 43 28.36 26.17 33.09
CA ASP A 43 29.13 25.28 33.97
C ASP A 43 29.70 24.02 33.30
N TYR A 44 30.54 24.23 32.28
CA TYR A 44 31.68 23.35 31.99
C TYR A 44 32.95 23.99 32.55
N GLU A 45 33.14 23.88 33.86
CA GLU A 45 34.46 23.96 34.50
C GLU A 45 34.72 22.62 35.17
N GLY A 46 35.84 21.99 34.82
CA GLY A 46 36.13 20.61 35.19
C GLY A 46 36.58 20.45 36.64
N ASP A 47 36.27 19.29 37.22
CA ASP A 47 37.19 18.66 38.16
C ASP A 47 36.98 17.14 38.29
N ARG A 48 38.04 16.47 38.74
CA ARG A 48 38.28 15.03 38.71
C ARG A 48 37.39 14.19 39.66
N ALA A 49 37.18 12.94 39.23
CA ALA A 49 36.96 11.71 40.02
C ALA A 49 35.70 11.58 40.90
N ASN A 50 34.83 10.61 40.60
CA ASN A 50 34.71 9.34 41.34
C ASN A 50 33.44 8.56 40.93
N SER A 51 33.59 7.24 40.88
CA SER A 51 32.60 6.16 40.73
C SER A 51 31.14 6.46 41.14
N ARG A 52 30.22 6.41 40.17
CA ARG A 52 28.77 6.21 40.35
C ARG A 52 27.99 6.05 39.03
N THR A 53 28.52 5.28 38.08
CA THR A 53 27.92 5.11 36.73
C THR A 53 26.86 4.01 36.63
N ASP A 54 26.57 3.27 37.70
CA ASP A 54 25.79 2.04 37.58
C ASP A 54 24.32 2.17 38.03
N GLU A 55 23.90 3.29 38.64
CA GLU A 55 22.49 3.51 39.05
C GLU A 55 21.70 4.41 38.09
N VAL A 56 22.35 5.31 37.35
CA VAL A 56 21.64 6.24 36.42
C VAL A 56 21.23 5.55 35.11
N HIS A 57 21.80 4.38 34.80
CA HIS A 57 21.43 3.59 33.61
C HIS A 57 20.14 2.78 33.79
N SER A 58 19.57 2.71 34.99
CA SER A 58 18.33 1.96 35.27
C SER A 58 17.06 2.80 35.12
N GLU A 59 17.11 4.12 35.39
CA GLU A 59 15.91 4.97 35.34
C GLU A 59 15.63 5.51 33.92
N ALA A 60 16.67 5.74 33.11
CA ALA A 60 16.51 6.24 31.74
C ALA A 60 16.00 5.16 30.75
N VAL A 61 16.07 3.88 31.12
CA VAL A 61 15.54 2.77 30.31
C VAL A 61 14.07 2.50 30.62
N ASP A 62 13.59 2.88 31.81
CA ASP A 62 12.21 2.65 32.25
C ASP A 62 11.24 3.75 31.78
N GLU A 63 11.74 4.97 31.54
CA GLU A 63 10.92 6.09 31.03
C GLU A 63 10.54 5.98 29.54
N MET A 64 11.31 5.20 28.75
CA MET A 64 10.94 4.83 27.37
C MET A 64 9.81 3.79 27.31
N GLN A 65 9.43 3.20 28.44
CA GLN A 65 8.38 2.17 28.55
C GLN A 65 7.00 2.77 28.86
N SER A 66 6.83 4.09 28.76
CA SER A 66 5.51 4.72 28.88
C SER A 66 4.81 4.72 27.50
N PRO A 67 3.64 4.05 27.33
CA PRO A 67 2.96 4.02 26.05
C PRO A 67 2.52 5.44 25.67
N HIS A 68 3.14 6.01 24.64
CA HIS A 68 2.72 7.29 24.10
C HIS A 68 1.24 7.20 23.69
N PRO A 69 0.34 8.10 24.12
CA PRO A 69 -1.10 8.03 23.80
C PRO A 69 -1.44 8.14 22.31
N ALA A 70 -0.44 8.41 21.47
CA ALA A 70 -0.52 8.41 20.00
C ALA A 70 -0.18 7.06 19.35
N GLN A 71 -0.03 5.97 20.12
CA GLN A 71 -0.01 4.60 19.58
C GLN A 71 -1.42 4.19 19.10
N GLN A 72 -1.94 4.86 18.07
CA GLN A 72 -2.79 4.14 17.13
C GLN A 72 -1.90 3.03 16.58
N GLN A 73 -2.10 1.80 17.05
CA GLN A 73 -1.30 0.63 16.66
C GLN A 73 -1.10 0.66 15.15
N HIS A 74 0.13 0.97 14.72
CA HIS A 74 0.49 0.92 13.32
C HIS A 74 0.45 -0.56 12.94
N LEU A 75 -0.69 -1.00 12.40
CA LEU A 75 -0.94 -2.37 11.94
C LEU A 75 -0.11 -2.70 10.67
N SER A 76 1.20 -2.46 10.65
CA SER A 76 2.03 -2.67 9.44
C SER A 76 1.94 -4.11 8.93
N LYS A 77 2.25 -5.09 9.81
CA LYS A 77 2.17 -6.53 9.52
C LYS A 77 0.77 -7.00 9.17
N SER A 78 -0.20 -6.62 10.01
CA SER A 78 -1.58 -7.10 9.89
C SER A 78 -2.27 -6.54 8.64
N ARG A 79 -1.95 -5.30 8.22
CA ARG A 79 -2.60 -4.63 7.09
C ARG A 79 -2.38 -5.34 5.76
N GLN A 80 -1.19 -5.89 5.52
CA GLN A 80 -0.91 -6.61 4.28
C GLN A 80 -1.77 -7.88 4.21
N TYR A 81 -1.72 -8.75 5.21
CA TYR A 81 -2.58 -9.96 5.26
C TYR A 81 -4.07 -9.63 5.21
N TYR A 82 -4.51 -8.56 5.87
CA TYR A 82 -5.90 -8.08 5.77
C TYR A 82 -6.28 -7.67 4.36
N ARG A 83 -5.40 -6.96 3.64
CA ARG A 83 -5.63 -6.59 2.25
C ARG A 83 -5.82 -7.82 1.39
N ASP A 84 -4.97 -8.83 1.53
CA ASP A 84 -5.02 -10.03 0.67
C ASP A 84 -6.26 -10.88 0.97
N MET A 85 -6.62 -10.99 2.25
CA MET A 85 -7.89 -11.60 2.67
C MET A 85 -9.09 -10.88 2.05
N MET A 86 -9.14 -9.55 2.14
CA MET A 86 -10.24 -8.77 1.57
C MET A 86 -10.31 -8.87 0.05
N LEU A 87 -9.15 -8.85 -0.63
CA LEU A 87 -9.07 -9.07 -2.06
C LEU A 87 -9.62 -10.46 -2.41
N GLY A 88 -9.26 -11.49 -1.65
CA GLY A 88 -9.75 -12.86 -1.89
C GLY A 88 -11.24 -13.01 -1.68
N VAL A 89 -11.79 -12.52 -0.57
CA VAL A 89 -13.25 -12.58 -0.34
C VAL A 89 -14.00 -11.84 -1.44
N ASN A 90 -13.55 -10.63 -1.80
CA ASN A 90 -14.21 -9.82 -2.83
C ASN A 90 -14.13 -10.49 -4.21
N ASP A 91 -12.97 -11.01 -4.59
CA ASP A 91 -12.78 -11.67 -5.87
C ASP A 91 -13.59 -12.97 -5.95
N GLY A 92 -13.63 -13.76 -4.86
CA GLY A 92 -14.46 -14.96 -4.75
C GLY A 92 -15.95 -14.68 -4.91
N LEU A 93 -16.46 -13.62 -4.27
CA LEU A 93 -17.85 -13.18 -4.37
C LEU A 93 -18.20 -12.80 -5.82
N VAL A 94 -17.41 -11.89 -6.40
CA VAL A 94 -17.71 -11.33 -7.72
C VAL A 94 -17.48 -12.37 -8.80
N SER A 95 -16.26 -12.90 -8.93
CA SER A 95 -15.90 -13.78 -10.06
C SER A 95 -16.75 -15.06 -10.11
N THR A 96 -17.00 -15.69 -8.95
CA THR A 96 -17.83 -16.90 -8.91
C THR A 96 -19.29 -16.60 -9.23
N PHE A 97 -19.82 -15.46 -8.76
CA PHE A 97 -21.18 -15.06 -9.10
C PHE A 97 -21.34 -14.75 -10.58
N LEU A 98 -20.36 -14.06 -11.19
CA LEU A 98 -20.37 -13.81 -12.64
C LEU A 98 -20.34 -15.10 -13.45
N LEU A 99 -19.51 -16.08 -13.02
CA LEU A 99 -19.48 -17.40 -13.63
C LEU A 99 -20.86 -18.07 -13.57
N VAL A 100 -21.45 -18.14 -12.37
CA VAL A 100 -22.79 -18.72 -12.12
C VAL A 100 -23.84 -18.07 -13.01
N VAL A 101 -23.87 -16.74 -13.07
CA VAL A 101 -24.83 -15.97 -13.89
C VAL A 101 -24.65 -16.28 -15.37
N GLY A 102 -23.41 -16.35 -15.85
CA GLY A 102 -23.12 -16.66 -17.25
C GLY A 102 -23.56 -18.06 -17.65
N VAL A 103 -23.23 -19.07 -16.84
CA VAL A 103 -23.60 -20.47 -17.15
C VAL A 103 -25.11 -20.72 -17.02
N ALA A 104 -25.77 -20.08 -16.05
CA ALA A 104 -27.22 -20.12 -15.94
C ALA A 104 -27.91 -19.40 -17.11
N GLY A 105 -27.33 -18.29 -17.61
CA GLY A 105 -27.80 -17.62 -18.81
C GLY A 105 -27.64 -18.45 -20.09
N GLY A 106 -26.66 -19.35 -20.11
CA GLY A 106 -26.45 -20.34 -21.18
C GLY A 106 -27.28 -21.61 -21.07
N GLY A 107 -28.41 -21.59 -20.34
CA GLY A 107 -29.37 -22.69 -20.32
C GLY A 107 -28.97 -23.92 -19.50
N MET A 108 -27.86 -23.88 -18.76
CA MET A 108 -27.42 -25.03 -17.95
C MET A 108 -28.44 -25.38 -16.86
N ASP A 109 -28.66 -26.67 -16.66
CA ASP A 109 -29.50 -27.19 -15.58
C ASP A 109 -28.83 -26.95 -14.21
N VAL A 110 -29.59 -27.13 -13.12
CA VAL A 110 -29.11 -26.86 -11.76
C VAL A 110 -27.84 -27.66 -11.42
N THR A 111 -27.76 -28.90 -11.90
CA THR A 111 -26.62 -29.79 -11.65
C THR A 111 -25.38 -29.29 -12.38
N GLY A 112 -25.54 -28.88 -13.65
CA GLY A 112 -24.47 -28.28 -14.43
C GLY A 112 -23.97 -26.97 -13.83
N VAL A 113 -24.87 -26.09 -13.38
CA VAL A 113 -24.50 -24.82 -12.71
C VAL A 113 -23.73 -25.10 -11.43
N LEU A 114 -24.18 -26.04 -10.60
CA LEU A 114 -23.51 -26.39 -9.34
C LEU A 114 -22.12 -26.99 -9.59
N LEU A 115 -21.99 -27.93 -10.51
CA LEU A 115 -20.71 -28.54 -10.86
C LEU A 115 -19.72 -27.49 -11.36
N THR A 116 -20.16 -26.66 -12.31
CA THR A 116 -19.31 -25.62 -12.92
C THR A 116 -18.89 -24.58 -11.91
N SER A 117 -19.79 -24.17 -11.02
CA SER A 117 -19.50 -23.16 -10.01
C SER A 117 -18.54 -23.67 -8.92
N ILE A 118 -18.67 -24.93 -8.49
CA ILE A 118 -17.69 -25.56 -7.58
C ILE A 118 -16.32 -25.70 -8.26
N ALA A 119 -16.28 -26.22 -9.49
CA ALA A 119 -15.04 -26.38 -10.23
C ALA A 119 -14.36 -25.02 -10.47
N GLY A 120 -15.14 -24.01 -10.88
CA GLY A 120 -14.67 -22.65 -11.08
C GLY A 120 -14.17 -22.00 -9.79
N ALA A 121 -14.87 -22.20 -8.65
CA ALA A 121 -14.43 -21.68 -7.36
C ALA A 121 -13.10 -22.28 -6.91
N VAL A 122 -12.93 -23.61 -7.06
CA VAL A 122 -11.67 -24.28 -6.73
C VAL A 122 -10.55 -23.86 -7.66
N ALA A 123 -10.80 -23.79 -8.97
CA ALA A 123 -9.82 -23.33 -9.95
C ALA A 123 -9.40 -21.87 -9.68
N GLY A 124 -10.37 -21.01 -9.39
CA GLY A 124 -10.15 -19.61 -9.01
C GLY A 124 -9.31 -19.49 -7.74
N ALA A 125 -9.64 -20.26 -6.70
CA ALA A 125 -8.86 -20.26 -5.46
C ALA A 125 -7.41 -20.72 -5.67
N ILE A 126 -7.18 -21.78 -6.45
CA ILE A 126 -5.82 -22.25 -6.80
C ILE A 126 -5.06 -21.17 -7.58
N SER A 127 -5.72 -20.54 -8.55
CA SER A 127 -5.12 -19.43 -9.31
C SER A 127 -4.75 -18.26 -8.40
N MET A 128 -5.61 -17.92 -7.44
CA MET A 128 -5.35 -16.86 -6.47
C MET A 128 -4.18 -17.20 -5.54
N PHE A 129 -4.10 -18.45 -5.05
CA PHE A 129 -2.94 -18.94 -4.30
C PHE A 129 -1.66 -18.75 -5.11
N ALA A 130 -1.64 -19.23 -6.35
CA ALA A 130 -0.47 -19.19 -7.20
C ALA A 130 -0.04 -17.75 -7.49
N GLY A 131 -0.99 -16.88 -7.83
CA GLY A 131 -0.74 -15.46 -8.10
C GLY A 131 -0.13 -14.75 -6.89
N GLU A 132 -0.72 -14.90 -5.70
CA GLU A 132 -0.23 -14.25 -4.50
C GLU A 132 1.10 -14.84 -4.00
N PHE A 133 1.28 -16.15 -4.12
CA PHE A 133 2.54 -16.83 -3.79
C PHE A 133 3.68 -16.31 -4.67
N VAL A 134 3.49 -16.29 -5.99
CA VAL A 134 4.52 -15.83 -6.94
C VAL A 134 4.81 -14.35 -6.74
N ALA A 135 3.77 -13.52 -6.57
CA ALA A 135 3.94 -12.09 -6.33
C ALA A 135 4.75 -11.83 -5.05
N THR A 136 4.38 -12.47 -3.93
CA THR A 136 5.07 -12.30 -2.65
C THR A 136 6.50 -12.82 -2.71
N LYS A 137 6.71 -14.00 -3.33
CA LYS A 137 8.04 -14.56 -3.51
C LYS A 137 8.93 -13.65 -4.36
N SER A 138 8.43 -13.17 -5.49
CA SER A 138 9.16 -12.28 -6.39
C SER A 138 9.53 -10.96 -5.70
N GLN A 139 8.60 -10.36 -4.95
CA GLN A 139 8.88 -9.15 -4.15
C GLN A 139 10.01 -9.38 -3.13
N ASN A 140 9.99 -10.52 -2.42
CA ASN A 140 11.03 -10.87 -1.47
C ASN A 140 12.39 -11.10 -2.15
N GLU A 141 12.41 -11.77 -3.30
CA GLU A 141 13.63 -12.02 -4.08
C GLU A 141 14.23 -10.73 -4.61
N VAL A 142 13.41 -9.83 -5.17
CA VAL A 142 13.85 -8.50 -5.62
C VAL A 142 14.44 -7.72 -4.43
N MET A 143 13.72 -7.62 -3.32
CA MET A 143 14.18 -6.89 -2.14
C MET A 143 15.51 -7.45 -1.59
N THR A 144 15.63 -8.77 -1.52
CA THR A 144 16.87 -9.42 -1.06
C THR A 144 18.04 -9.15 -2.03
N GLY A 145 17.75 -9.13 -3.33
CA GLY A 145 18.71 -8.78 -4.38
C GLY A 145 19.21 -7.33 -4.24
N GLU A 146 18.30 -6.37 -4.09
CA GLU A 146 18.64 -4.96 -3.90
C GLU A 146 19.49 -4.74 -2.63
N ILE A 147 19.11 -5.35 -1.50
CA ILE A 147 19.88 -5.26 -0.25
C ILE A 147 21.29 -5.87 -0.40
N LYS A 148 21.42 -6.91 -1.23
CA LYS A 148 22.72 -7.52 -1.50
C LYS A 148 23.58 -6.59 -2.37
N LEU A 149 23.00 -6.02 -3.42
CA LEU A 149 23.66 -5.10 -4.33
C LEU A 149 24.13 -3.85 -3.58
N GLU A 150 23.27 -3.27 -2.75
CA GLU A 150 23.59 -2.08 -1.94
C GLU A 150 24.75 -2.35 -0.97
N ARG A 151 24.78 -3.54 -0.36
CA ARG A 151 25.92 -3.95 0.47
C ARG A 151 27.22 -4.09 -0.33
N GLU A 152 27.14 -4.55 -1.57
CA GLU A 152 28.29 -4.64 -2.48
C GLU A 152 28.76 -3.24 -2.87
N HIS A 153 27.85 -2.32 -3.20
CA HIS A 153 28.19 -0.94 -3.51
C HIS A 153 28.82 -0.18 -2.34
N ILE A 154 28.27 -0.30 -1.13
CA ILE A 154 28.87 0.31 0.07
C ILE A 154 30.31 -0.17 0.30
N LYS A 155 30.62 -1.40 -0.12
CA LYS A 155 31.96 -1.99 0.01
C LYS A 155 32.91 -1.56 -1.12
N GLU A 156 32.44 -1.53 -2.36
CA GLU A 156 33.27 -1.30 -3.55
C GLU A 156 33.31 0.18 -3.99
N TYR A 157 32.18 0.88 -3.88
CA TYR A 157 31.94 2.27 -4.32
C TYR A 157 31.59 3.19 -3.14
N HIS A 158 32.20 2.96 -1.97
CA HIS A 158 31.86 3.65 -0.72
C HIS A 158 31.75 5.19 -0.82
N ALA A 159 32.67 5.82 -1.55
CA ALA A 159 32.66 7.28 -1.71
C ALA A 159 31.45 7.78 -2.52
N GLU A 160 30.98 7.00 -3.48
CA GLU A 160 29.81 7.30 -4.31
C GLU A 160 28.54 7.12 -3.49
N GLU A 161 28.43 6.05 -2.71
CA GLU A 161 27.28 5.81 -1.80
C GLU A 161 27.13 6.90 -0.73
N VAL A 162 28.23 7.41 -0.19
CA VAL A 162 28.20 8.54 0.75
C VAL A 162 27.73 9.82 0.06
N GLN A 163 28.07 10.00 -1.22
CA GLN A 163 27.57 11.13 -2.01
C GLN A 163 26.08 10.97 -2.33
N GLU A 164 25.62 9.75 -2.60
CA GLU A 164 24.21 9.44 -2.81
C GLU A 164 23.39 9.71 -1.55
N LEU A 165 23.85 9.25 -0.37
CA LEU A 165 23.24 9.61 0.91
C LEU A 165 23.13 11.15 1.07
N ALA A 166 24.18 11.89 0.73
CA ALA A 166 24.17 13.35 0.82
C ALA A 166 23.11 14.01 -0.08
N HIS A 167 22.80 13.37 -1.22
CA HIS A 167 21.72 13.76 -2.12
C HIS A 167 20.35 13.38 -1.56
N LEU A 168 20.17 12.15 -1.05
CA LEU A 168 18.92 11.69 -0.43
C LEU A 168 18.53 12.54 0.79
N LEU A 169 19.51 12.95 1.60
CA LEU A 169 19.29 13.89 2.71
C LEU A 169 18.67 15.22 2.22
N THR A 170 19.08 15.71 1.05
CA THR A 170 18.50 16.92 0.44
C THR A 170 17.04 16.69 0.06
N VAL A 171 16.72 15.52 -0.51
CA VAL A 171 15.36 15.15 -0.91
C VAL A 171 14.41 15.09 0.29
N ILE A 172 14.86 14.55 1.42
CA ILE A 172 14.04 14.47 2.65
C ILE A 172 13.99 15.80 3.44
N GLY A 173 14.53 16.88 2.89
CA GLY A 173 14.43 18.23 3.46
C GLY A 173 15.62 18.69 4.30
N ILE A 174 16.78 18.02 4.19
CA ILE A 174 18.05 18.45 4.80
C ILE A 174 18.94 19.04 3.69
N PRO A 175 18.75 20.31 3.32
CA PRO A 175 19.34 20.88 2.12
C PRO A 175 20.86 20.95 2.18
N ASP A 176 21.49 20.81 1.01
CA ASP A 176 22.84 21.32 0.84
C ASP A 176 22.83 22.85 0.97
N SER A 177 23.92 23.38 1.51
CA SER A 177 24.27 24.79 1.65
C SER A 177 24.07 25.67 0.41
N SER A 178 23.81 25.10 -0.75
CA SER A 178 23.58 25.80 -2.02
C SER A 178 22.11 26.19 -2.28
N VAL A 179 21.14 25.69 -1.52
CA VAL A 179 19.69 25.85 -1.82
C VAL A 179 19.02 27.04 -1.11
N THR A 180 19.72 27.78 -0.24
CA THR A 180 19.13 28.88 0.56
C THR A 180 18.85 30.19 -0.20
N SER A 181 18.95 30.24 -1.52
CA SER A 181 18.63 31.44 -2.32
C SER A 181 17.26 31.37 -3.01
N ARG A 182 16.17 31.23 -2.24
CA ARG A 182 14.83 31.62 -2.73
C ARG A 182 14.18 32.55 -1.71
N LYS A 183 14.20 33.86 -2.03
CA LYS A 183 13.60 34.99 -1.28
C LYS A 183 12.42 34.57 -0.41
N SER A 184 12.65 34.42 0.89
CA SER A 184 11.58 34.28 1.87
C SER A 184 10.78 35.59 1.94
N ARG A 185 9.48 35.49 1.66
CA ARG A 185 8.48 36.49 2.07
C ARG A 185 8.49 36.57 3.62
N PRO A 186 8.32 37.75 4.22
CA PRO A 186 8.34 37.88 5.67
C PRO A 186 6.99 37.41 6.24
N THR A 187 6.96 36.25 6.88
CA THR A 187 5.86 35.84 7.77
C THR A 187 6.43 35.17 9.01
N ASN A 188 5.86 35.54 10.17
CA ASN A 188 6.34 35.33 11.53
C ASN A 188 7.03 33.98 11.83
N GLU A 189 8.16 34.14 12.53
CA GLU A 189 9.25 33.22 12.81
C GLU A 189 8.87 31.92 13.55
N ILE A 190 9.15 30.79 12.91
CA ILE A 190 9.93 29.74 13.56
C ILE A 190 11.36 30.01 13.13
N ASN A 191 12.16 30.58 14.04
CA ASN A 191 13.59 30.78 13.83
C ASN A 191 14.27 29.40 13.80
N TYR A 192 14.38 28.81 12.61
CA TYR A 192 15.40 27.82 12.35
C TYR A 192 16.73 28.55 12.53
N SER A 193 17.32 28.28 13.68
CA SER A 193 18.67 28.68 14.04
C SER A 193 19.62 28.41 12.87
N THR A 194 20.36 29.48 12.55
CA THR A 194 21.33 29.74 11.48
C THR A 194 21.60 28.63 10.44
N GLU A 195 21.69 29.02 9.17
CA GLU A 195 22.20 28.21 8.05
C GLU A 195 23.46 27.37 8.39
N THR A 196 24.25 27.83 9.37
CA THR A 196 25.39 27.13 9.99
C THR A 196 25.03 25.85 10.74
N GLU A 197 23.91 25.81 11.48
CA GLU A 197 23.49 24.63 12.23
C GLU A 197 22.99 23.51 11.32
N SER A 198 22.20 23.83 10.29
CA SER A 198 21.78 22.83 9.30
C SER A 198 22.97 22.24 8.54
N LYS A 199 23.99 23.06 8.23
CA LYS A 199 25.27 22.60 7.65
C LYS A 199 25.99 21.63 8.58
N GLN A 200 26.05 21.95 9.87
CA GLN A 200 26.72 21.12 10.85
C GLN A 200 25.99 19.77 11.01
N ILE A 201 24.66 19.79 11.07
CA ILE A 201 23.84 18.58 11.20
C ILE A 201 24.05 17.66 9.98
N ARG A 202 23.90 18.18 8.75
CA ARG A 202 24.10 17.37 7.54
C ARG A 202 25.49 16.76 7.50
N ARG A 203 26.52 17.56 7.80
CA ARG A 203 27.91 17.09 7.79
C ARG A 203 28.16 16.03 8.88
N ASN A 204 27.60 16.22 10.07
CA ASN A 204 27.69 15.24 11.15
C ASN A 204 27.02 13.92 10.77
N MET A 205 25.83 13.97 10.15
CA MET A 205 25.12 12.78 9.67
C MET A 205 25.93 12.04 8.60
N ILE A 206 26.41 12.74 7.57
CA ILE A 206 27.22 12.16 6.51
C ILE A 206 28.48 11.51 7.09
N ASN A 207 29.22 12.21 7.95
CA ASN A 207 30.43 11.66 8.58
C ASN A 207 30.13 10.42 9.43
N TYR A 208 29.01 10.44 10.16
CA TYR A 208 28.59 9.29 10.97
C TYR A 208 28.30 8.07 10.10
N TYR A 209 27.47 8.20 9.07
CA TYR A 209 27.11 7.07 8.21
C TYR A 209 28.29 6.60 7.35
N ALA A 210 29.12 7.50 6.84
CA ALA A 210 30.36 7.15 6.13
C ALA A 210 31.31 6.30 7.01
N SER A 211 31.33 6.54 8.32
CA SER A 211 32.19 5.79 9.25
C SER A 211 31.57 4.47 9.73
N ASN A 212 30.30 4.19 9.41
CA ASN A 212 29.55 3.05 9.91
C ASN A 212 28.82 2.32 8.76
N PRO A 213 29.46 1.35 8.08
CA PRO A 213 28.89 0.69 6.90
C PRO A 213 27.52 0.03 7.14
N ASP A 214 27.30 -0.57 8.31
CA ASP A 214 26.02 -1.16 8.66
C ASP A 214 24.91 -0.13 8.88
N ALA A 215 25.28 1.04 9.44
CA ALA A 215 24.35 2.14 9.61
C ALA A 215 24.04 2.80 8.26
N LEU A 216 25.06 2.94 7.39
CA LEU A 216 24.92 3.42 6.02
C LEU A 216 23.96 2.52 5.24
N LEU A 217 24.16 1.20 5.27
CA LEU A 217 23.26 0.25 4.60
C LEU A 217 21.82 0.39 5.09
N LYS A 218 21.59 0.50 6.40
CA LYS A 218 20.24 0.65 6.95
C LYS A 218 19.56 1.95 6.53
N ILE A 219 20.30 3.07 6.52
CA ILE A 219 19.73 4.34 6.12
C ILE A 219 19.49 4.40 4.60
N MET A 220 20.39 3.83 3.79
CA MET A 220 20.22 3.74 2.34
C MET A 220 18.98 2.90 1.99
N ILE A 221 18.83 1.70 2.58
CA ILE A 221 17.62 0.87 2.40
C ILE A 221 16.34 1.64 2.78
N ALA A 222 16.38 2.41 3.87
CA ALA A 222 15.22 3.18 4.31
C ALA A 222 14.90 4.36 3.38
N LEU A 223 15.91 5.03 2.82
CA LEU A 223 15.73 6.23 1.99
C LEU A 223 15.46 5.90 0.52
N GLU A 224 16.09 4.86 -0.03
CA GLU A 224 15.96 4.46 -1.42
C GLU A 224 14.74 3.57 -1.64
N PHE A 225 14.56 2.56 -0.79
CA PHE A 225 13.49 1.58 -0.94
C PHE A 225 12.26 1.88 -0.06
N GLY A 226 12.38 2.81 0.89
CA GLY A 226 11.28 3.16 1.81
C GLY A 226 10.97 2.07 2.83
N VAL A 227 11.88 1.11 3.05
CA VAL A 227 11.67 -0.04 3.92
C VAL A 227 12.56 0.07 5.16
N ILE A 228 11.94 0.28 6.32
CA ILE A 228 12.67 0.48 7.59
C ILE A 228 12.78 -0.84 8.38
N ASP A 229 11.94 -1.82 8.07
CA ASP A 229 11.95 -3.16 8.64
C ASP A 229 11.82 -4.22 7.54
N GLN A 230 12.71 -5.21 7.57
CA GLN A 230 12.69 -6.36 6.67
C GLN A 230 11.60 -7.35 7.12
N GLU A 231 10.35 -6.99 6.91
CA GLU A 231 9.25 -7.94 7.04
C GLU A 231 9.19 -8.82 5.79
N VAL A 232 10.02 -9.87 5.78
CA VAL A 232 9.91 -10.92 4.76
C VAL A 232 8.56 -11.61 4.94
N ARG A 233 7.62 -11.30 4.06
CA ARG A 233 6.28 -11.87 4.07
C ARG A 233 6.37 -13.32 3.62
N SER A 234 5.73 -14.25 4.34
CA SER A 234 5.73 -15.65 3.93
C SER A 234 4.86 -15.85 2.68
N PRO A 235 5.43 -16.26 1.53
CA PRO A 235 4.65 -16.45 0.29
C PRO A 235 3.58 -17.54 0.43
N VAL A 236 3.85 -18.57 1.22
CA VAL A 236 2.90 -19.67 1.46
C VAL A 236 1.71 -19.18 2.28
N VAL A 237 1.97 -18.41 3.34
CA VAL A 237 0.88 -17.88 4.19
C VAL A 237 0.04 -16.90 3.40
N ALA A 238 0.68 -15.99 2.66
CA ALA A 238 0.05 -15.06 1.73
C ALA A 238 -0.90 -15.73 0.72
N GLY A 239 -0.39 -16.77 0.03
CA GLY A 239 -1.18 -17.57 -0.90
C GLY A 239 -2.33 -18.30 -0.20
N ALA A 240 -2.07 -18.93 0.95
CA ALA A 240 -3.07 -19.70 1.68
C ALA A 240 -4.21 -18.83 2.23
N THR A 241 -3.91 -17.64 2.76
CA THR A 241 -4.94 -16.69 3.21
C THR A 241 -5.82 -16.27 2.05
N SER A 242 -5.23 -16.00 0.89
CA SER A 242 -5.96 -15.63 -0.33
C SER A 242 -6.85 -16.78 -0.82
N PHE A 243 -6.32 -17.99 -0.90
CA PHE A 243 -7.05 -19.22 -1.26
C PHE A 243 -8.30 -19.44 -0.40
N VAL A 244 -8.12 -19.43 0.93
CA VAL A 244 -9.23 -19.68 1.87
C VAL A 244 -10.26 -18.56 1.77
N SER A 245 -9.80 -17.31 1.69
CA SER A 245 -10.68 -16.14 1.59
C SER A 245 -11.51 -16.16 0.30
N PHE A 246 -10.90 -16.57 -0.82
CA PHE A 246 -11.60 -16.75 -2.08
C PHE A 246 -12.69 -17.81 -1.97
N LEU A 247 -12.38 -18.98 -1.43
CA LEU A 247 -13.37 -20.04 -1.25
C LEU A 247 -14.52 -19.57 -0.36
N LEU A 248 -14.23 -18.89 0.75
CA LEU A 248 -15.25 -18.31 1.62
C LEU A 248 -16.11 -17.27 0.88
N GLY A 249 -15.49 -16.42 0.07
CA GLY A 249 -16.17 -15.46 -0.79
C GLY A 249 -17.04 -16.11 -1.86
N SER A 250 -16.68 -17.30 -2.35
CA SER A 250 -17.45 -18.01 -3.37
C SER A 250 -18.72 -18.70 -2.84
N LEU A 251 -18.78 -18.99 -1.54
CA LEU A 251 -19.88 -19.77 -0.94
C LEU A 251 -21.26 -19.14 -1.16
N PRO A 252 -21.48 -17.82 -0.96
CA PRO A 252 -22.77 -17.20 -1.19
C PRO A 252 -23.28 -17.39 -2.62
N SER A 253 -22.36 -17.49 -3.58
CA SER A 253 -22.68 -17.63 -5.01
C SER A 253 -23.05 -19.07 -5.38
N VAL A 254 -22.38 -20.06 -4.75
CA VAL A 254 -22.47 -21.50 -5.09
C VAL A 254 -23.55 -22.22 -4.28
N LEU A 255 -23.56 -21.99 -2.97
CA LEU A 255 -24.29 -22.79 -1.99
C LEU A 255 -25.81 -22.87 -2.25
N PRO A 256 -26.50 -21.82 -2.73
CA PRO A 256 -27.94 -21.91 -3.03
C PRO A 256 -28.32 -23.01 -4.02
N PHE A 257 -27.48 -23.28 -5.03
CA PHE A 257 -27.75 -24.29 -6.05
C PHE A 257 -27.63 -25.73 -5.52
N ALA A 258 -27.02 -25.93 -4.35
CA ALA A 258 -26.99 -27.24 -3.70
C ALA A 258 -28.32 -27.63 -3.05
N PHE A 259 -29.20 -26.64 -2.77
CA PHE A 259 -30.45 -26.85 -2.04
C PHE A 259 -31.70 -26.47 -2.83
N VAL A 260 -31.56 -25.68 -3.91
CA VAL A 260 -32.67 -25.17 -4.70
C VAL A 260 -32.64 -25.83 -6.09
N PRO A 261 -33.60 -26.71 -6.41
CA PRO A 261 -33.61 -27.43 -7.69
C PRO A 261 -33.91 -26.55 -8.91
N ASP A 262 -34.51 -25.38 -8.70
CA ASP A 262 -34.87 -24.43 -9.76
C ASP A 262 -33.73 -23.42 -9.98
N VAL A 263 -33.24 -23.32 -11.22
CA VAL A 263 -32.11 -22.45 -11.58
C VAL A 263 -32.43 -20.98 -11.36
N THR A 264 -33.65 -20.55 -11.67
CA THR A 264 -34.06 -19.14 -11.54
C THR A 264 -34.08 -18.71 -10.08
N MET A 265 -34.71 -19.52 -9.22
CA MET A 265 -34.74 -19.29 -7.78
C MET A 265 -33.35 -19.40 -7.16
N GLY A 266 -32.54 -20.36 -7.59
CA GLY A 266 -31.14 -20.49 -7.18
C GLY A 266 -30.34 -19.23 -7.49
N LEU A 267 -30.51 -18.67 -8.69
CA LEU A 267 -29.87 -17.43 -9.13
C LEU A 267 -30.29 -16.21 -8.31
N ILE A 268 -31.59 -16.08 -8.00
CA ILE A 268 -32.09 -14.98 -7.17
C ILE A 268 -31.50 -15.06 -5.76
N ILE A 269 -31.53 -16.24 -5.13
CA ILE A 269 -31.00 -16.42 -3.77
C ILE A 269 -29.48 -16.19 -3.75
N SER A 270 -28.77 -16.70 -4.76
CA SER A 270 -27.33 -16.47 -4.97
C SER A 270 -27.00 -14.98 -5.15
N GLY A 271 -27.78 -14.27 -5.95
CA GLY A 271 -27.61 -12.82 -6.16
C GLY A 271 -27.85 -12.01 -4.89
N VAL A 272 -28.89 -12.33 -4.12
CA VAL A 272 -29.15 -11.68 -2.83
C VAL A 272 -28.03 -11.99 -1.82
N ALA A 273 -27.62 -13.25 -1.70
CA ALA A 273 -26.56 -13.66 -0.78
C ALA A 273 -25.21 -13.01 -1.13
N THR A 274 -24.85 -12.99 -2.42
CA THR A 274 -23.64 -12.32 -2.92
C THR A 274 -23.71 -10.81 -2.68
N GLY A 275 -24.86 -10.19 -2.96
CA GLY A 275 -25.08 -8.76 -2.70
C GLY A 275 -24.87 -8.40 -1.23
N LEU A 276 -25.43 -9.20 -0.30
CA LEU A 276 -25.19 -9.04 1.14
C LEU A 276 -23.71 -9.21 1.50
N GLY A 277 -23.03 -10.21 0.92
CA GLY A 277 -21.59 -10.41 1.09
C GLY A 277 -20.77 -9.18 0.66
N LEU A 278 -21.10 -8.59 -0.48
CA LEU A 278 -20.44 -7.38 -0.98
C LEU A 278 -20.69 -6.16 -0.09
N LEU A 279 -21.88 -6.03 0.49
CA LEU A 279 -22.17 -4.99 1.48
C LEU A 279 -21.29 -5.14 2.72
N VAL A 280 -21.12 -6.37 3.22
CA VAL A 280 -20.25 -6.67 4.37
C VAL A 280 -18.79 -6.34 4.03
N VAL A 281 -18.28 -6.77 2.88
CA VAL A 281 -16.92 -6.45 2.44
C VAL A 281 -16.71 -4.94 2.31
N GLY A 282 -17.67 -4.23 1.71
CA GLY A 282 -17.65 -2.77 1.62
C GLY A 282 -17.61 -2.08 3.00
N ALA A 283 -18.38 -2.60 3.96
CA ALA A 283 -18.37 -2.13 5.34
C ALA A 283 -17.01 -2.33 6.01
N VAL A 284 -16.43 -3.53 5.92
CA VAL A 284 -15.12 -3.83 6.52
C VAL A 284 -14.01 -2.96 5.87
N LYS A 285 -14.03 -2.80 4.54
CA LYS A 285 -13.10 -1.93 3.81
C LYS A 285 -13.20 -0.47 4.28
N SER A 286 -14.42 0.02 4.55
CA SER A 286 -14.64 1.41 4.98
C SER A 286 -14.06 1.72 6.37
N VAL A 287 -14.15 0.75 7.29
CA VAL A 287 -13.56 0.87 8.64
C VAL A 287 -12.04 0.97 8.55
N ALA A 288 -11.42 0.20 7.65
CA ALA A 288 -9.97 0.21 7.44
C ALA A 288 -9.46 1.49 6.73
N THR A 289 -10.28 2.11 5.88
CA THR A 289 -9.88 3.25 5.03
C THR A 289 -10.41 4.60 5.50
N ARG A 290 -11.21 4.64 6.58
CA ARG A 290 -11.94 5.84 7.07
C ARG A 290 -12.82 6.50 5.99
N GLY A 291 -13.20 5.76 4.96
CA GLY A 291 -14.07 6.23 3.87
C GLY A 291 -15.56 6.03 4.17
N SER A 292 -16.43 6.52 3.28
CA SER A 292 -17.88 6.29 3.40
C SER A 292 -18.25 4.86 3.03
N MET A 293 -18.73 4.09 4.02
CA MET A 293 -19.21 2.71 3.88
C MET A 293 -20.15 2.49 2.70
N TRP A 294 -21.16 3.35 2.59
CA TRP A 294 -22.21 3.23 1.58
C TRP A 294 -21.67 3.35 0.16
N LEU A 295 -20.67 4.20 -0.06
CA LEU A 295 -20.13 4.41 -1.40
C LEU A 295 -19.30 3.20 -1.87
N ALA A 296 -18.45 2.66 -1.00
CA ALA A 296 -17.65 1.48 -1.32
C ALA A 296 -18.52 0.24 -1.57
N ALA A 297 -19.60 0.10 -0.79
CA ALA A 297 -20.55 -0.98 -0.96
C ALA A 297 -21.37 -0.84 -2.27
N LEU A 298 -21.83 0.37 -2.59
CA LEU A 298 -22.55 0.66 -3.84
C LEU A 298 -21.66 0.47 -5.07
N GLU A 299 -20.39 0.85 -4.99
CA GLU A 299 -19.41 0.63 -6.07
C GLU A 299 -19.27 -0.86 -6.40
N ASN A 300 -19.05 -1.70 -5.37
CA ASN A 300 -18.96 -3.15 -5.54
C ASN A 300 -20.24 -3.75 -6.14
N LEU A 301 -21.42 -3.32 -5.66
CA LEU A 301 -22.70 -3.77 -6.20
C LEU A 301 -22.89 -3.35 -7.65
N PHE A 302 -22.53 -2.11 -8.00
CA PHE A 302 -22.65 -1.60 -9.36
C PHE A 302 -21.74 -2.37 -10.33
N ILE A 303 -20.47 -2.55 -9.98
CA ILE A 303 -19.50 -3.31 -10.79
C ILE A 303 -20.01 -4.75 -10.99
N THR A 304 -20.49 -5.38 -9.93
CA THR A 304 -21.02 -6.75 -9.99
C THR A 304 -22.27 -6.81 -10.87
N ALA A 305 -23.21 -5.87 -10.72
CA ALA A 305 -24.44 -5.85 -11.52
C ALA A 305 -24.13 -5.67 -13.02
N VAL A 306 -23.23 -4.76 -13.38
CA VAL A 306 -22.77 -4.58 -14.77
C VAL A 306 -22.10 -5.84 -15.28
N GLY A 307 -21.16 -6.41 -14.50
CA GLY A 307 -20.48 -7.65 -14.85
C GLY A 307 -21.46 -8.81 -15.06
N SER A 308 -22.49 -8.92 -14.21
CA SER A 308 -23.52 -9.96 -14.29
C SER A 308 -24.34 -9.81 -15.57
N GLY A 309 -24.71 -8.57 -15.95
CA GLY A 309 -25.39 -8.31 -17.21
C GLY A 309 -24.56 -8.77 -18.42
N VAL A 310 -23.25 -8.48 -18.41
CA VAL A 310 -22.33 -8.93 -19.46
C VAL A 310 -22.20 -10.46 -19.48
N ALA A 311 -21.97 -11.10 -18.32
CA ALA A 311 -21.83 -12.54 -18.22
C ALA A 311 -23.10 -13.28 -18.66
N TYR A 312 -24.27 -12.82 -18.20
CA TYR A 312 -25.57 -13.36 -18.62
C TYR A 312 -25.77 -13.22 -20.13
N GLY A 313 -25.45 -12.04 -20.69
CA GLY A 313 -25.53 -11.78 -22.13
C GLY A 313 -24.63 -12.70 -22.96
N ILE A 314 -23.42 -13.01 -22.47
CA ILE A 314 -22.54 -14.00 -23.10
C ILE A 314 -23.18 -15.38 -23.08
N GLY A 315 -23.75 -15.79 -21.94
CA GLY A 315 -24.46 -17.08 -21.80
C GLY A 315 -25.63 -17.21 -22.78
N VAL A 316 -26.53 -16.22 -22.79
CA VAL A 316 -27.68 -16.19 -23.72
C VAL A 316 -27.22 -16.17 -25.17
N GLY A 317 -26.18 -15.40 -25.49
CA GLY A 317 -25.60 -15.35 -26.82
C GLY A 317 -25.05 -16.71 -27.27
N PHE A 318 -24.36 -17.42 -26.38
CA PHE A 318 -23.88 -18.78 -26.65
C PHE A 318 -25.04 -19.75 -26.94
N GLU A 319 -26.07 -19.75 -26.09
CA GLU A 319 -27.25 -20.61 -26.27
C GLU A 319 -27.95 -20.33 -27.61
N SER A 320 -28.08 -19.06 -27.99
CA SER A 320 -28.70 -18.69 -29.27
C SER A 320 -27.89 -19.10 -30.52
N LEU A 321 -26.58 -19.30 -30.38
CA LEU A 321 -25.69 -19.66 -31.49
C LEU A 321 -25.46 -21.16 -31.61
N VAL A 322 -25.47 -21.88 -30.48
CA VAL A 322 -25.07 -23.30 -30.40
C VAL A 322 -26.27 -24.22 -30.09
N GLY A 323 -27.27 -23.72 -29.36
CA GLY A 323 -28.42 -24.51 -28.90
C GLY A 323 -29.29 -25.09 -30.01
N ASP A 324 -29.28 -24.48 -31.20
CA ASP A 324 -30.02 -24.98 -32.37
C ASP A 324 -29.32 -26.16 -33.10
N GLU A 325 -28.02 -26.38 -32.88
CA GLU A 325 -27.24 -27.40 -33.61
C GLU A 325 -26.92 -28.68 -32.81
N VAL A 326 -27.16 -28.70 -31.49
CA VAL A 326 -26.85 -29.85 -30.63
C VAL A 326 -28.08 -30.25 -29.82
N PRO A 327 -28.79 -31.34 -30.19
CA PRO A 327 -29.82 -31.88 -29.31
C PRO A 327 -29.14 -32.42 -28.06
N LEU A 328 -29.35 -31.75 -26.92
CA LEU A 328 -28.99 -32.27 -25.60
C LEU A 328 -29.90 -33.47 -25.32
N GLY A 329 -29.37 -34.67 -25.57
CA GLY A 329 -30.02 -35.96 -25.31
C GLY A 329 -30.03 -36.34 -23.83
#